data_AF-A0A7V8F0U4-F1
#
_entry.id   AF-A0A7V8F0U4-F1
#
_cell.length_a   1.000
_cell.length_b   1.000
_cell.length_c   1.000
_cell.angle_alpha   90.00
_cell.angle_beta   90.00
_cell.angle_gamma   90.00
#
_symmetry.space_group_name_H-M   'P 1'
#
loop_
_entity.id
_entity.type
_entity.pdbx_description
1 polymer ?
#
loop_
_entity_poly.entity_id
_entity_poly.type
_entity_poly.pdbx_seq_one_letter_code
_entity_poly.pdbx_strand_id
1 'polypeptide(L)'
;MNPMQASAWDQAAIALKHNVAKLPAGYQGKVRQIIGETLWEPLQRTTRHRFGKHVRANLEHYGLVFVGQAGTIAVYKKSAV
;
A
#
# COMPACT_ATOMS: atom_id res chain seq x y z
N MET A 1 6.97 -17.83 9.95
CA MET A 1 7.04 -16.85 8.83
C MET A 1 8.50 -16.79 8.40
N ASN A 2 8.83 -17.01 7.12
CA ASN A 2 10.22 -16.95 6.67
C ASN A 2 10.80 -15.53 6.86
N PRO A 3 12.05 -15.37 7.30
CA PRO A 3 12.66 -14.06 7.57
C PRO A 3 12.70 -13.16 6.32
N MET A 4 12.84 -13.75 5.13
CA MET A 4 12.81 -13.02 3.85
C MET A 4 11.43 -12.37 3.56
N GLN A 5 10.34 -12.97 4.02
CA GLN A 5 8.98 -12.43 3.82
C GLN A 5 8.67 -11.28 4.79
N ALA A 6 9.29 -11.26 5.98
CA ALA A 6 9.22 -10.12 6.89
C ALA A 6 9.93 -8.91 6.23
N SER A 7 11.15 -9.12 5.72
CA SER A 7 11.91 -8.08 5.02
C SER A 7 11.15 -7.46 3.84
N ALA A 8 10.52 -8.28 2.99
CA ALA A 8 9.75 -7.77 1.85
C ALA A 8 8.47 -7.01 2.26
N TRP A 9 7.84 -7.43 3.36
CA TRP A 9 6.70 -6.70 3.95
C TRP A 9 7.12 -5.34 4.48
N ASP A 10 8.21 -5.29 5.25
CA ASP A 10 8.75 -4.05 5.81
C ASP A 10 9.15 -3.08 4.69
N GLN A 11 9.81 -3.56 3.63
CA GLN A 11 10.14 -2.74 2.46
C GLN A 11 8.89 -2.17 1.79
N ALA A 12 7.84 -2.98 1.61
CA ALA A 12 6.57 -2.52 1.05
C ALA A 12 5.87 -1.47 1.93
N ALA A 13 5.91 -1.64 3.25
CA ALA A 13 5.36 -0.70 4.23
C ALA A 13 6.11 0.64 4.21
N ILE A 14 7.44 0.59 4.22
CA ILE A 14 8.32 1.77 4.15
C ILE A 14 8.08 2.52 2.83
N ALA A 15 8.08 1.80 1.71
CA ALA A 15 7.84 2.39 0.39
C ALA A 15 6.45 3.02 0.29
N LEU A 16 5.41 2.36 0.79
CA LEU A 16 4.06 2.91 0.84
C LEU A 16 4.05 4.24 1.59
N LYS A 17 4.55 4.28 2.83
CA LYS A 17 4.55 5.49 3.66
C LYS A 17 5.33 6.64 3.01
N HIS A 18 6.51 6.33 2.49
CA HIS A 18 7.37 7.31 1.83
C HIS A 18 6.76 7.84 0.53
N ASN A 19 6.14 6.99 -0.27
CA ASN A 19 5.51 7.39 -1.53
C ASN A 19 4.22 8.18 -1.29
N VAL A 20 3.42 7.81 -0.27
CA VAL A 20 2.22 8.57 0.12
C VAL A 20 2.56 10.02 0.46
N ALA A 21 3.67 10.26 1.17
CA ALA A 21 4.11 11.62 1.48
C ALA A 21 4.34 12.47 0.22
N LYS A 22 4.81 11.84 -0.87
CA LYS A 22 5.14 12.46 -2.16
C LYS A 22 3.99 12.50 -3.16
N LEU A 23 2.84 11.91 -2.83
CA LEU A 23 1.69 11.89 -3.75
C LEU A 23 1.19 13.32 -4.01
N PRO A 24 0.87 13.65 -5.27
CA PRO A 24 0.29 14.95 -5.59
C PRO A 24 -1.13 15.06 -5.01
N ALA A 25 -1.57 16.30 -4.77
CA ALA A 25 -2.92 16.58 -4.30
C ALA A 25 -3.95 16.03 -5.30
N GLY A 26 -4.98 15.34 -4.79
CA GLY A 26 -6.02 14.73 -5.61
C GLY A 26 -5.66 13.36 -6.21
N TYR A 27 -4.45 12.84 -5.99
CA TYR A 27 -4.09 11.49 -6.43
C TYR A 27 -4.96 10.42 -5.76
N GLN A 28 -5.47 9.50 -6.57
CA GLN A 28 -6.20 8.31 -6.11
C GLN A 28 -5.61 7.08 -6.80
N GLY A 29 -5.21 6.08 -6.02
CA GLY A 29 -4.55 4.90 -6.55
C GLY A 29 -4.66 3.69 -5.67
N LYS A 30 -4.36 2.54 -6.25
CA LYS A 30 -4.30 1.25 -5.55
C LYS A 30 -2.96 1.17 -4.80
N VAL A 31 -2.90 0.37 -3.73
CA VAL A 31 -1.66 0.13 -2.97
C VAL A 31 -0.49 -0.29 -3.88
N ARG A 32 -0.74 -1.16 -4.87
CA ARG A 32 0.27 -1.54 -5.89
C ARG A 32 0.87 -0.33 -6.60
N GLN A 33 0.04 0.63 -7.01
CA GLN A 33 0.49 1.79 -7.77
C GLN A 33 1.26 2.76 -6.88
N ILE A 34 0.84 2.91 -5.62
CA ILE A 34 1.48 3.80 -4.66
C ILE A 34 2.85 3.23 -4.23
N ILE A 35 2.95 1.92 -4.01
CA ILE A 35 4.22 1.26 -3.68
C ILE A 35 5.17 1.24 -4.89
N GLY A 36 4.62 1.06 -6.09
CA GLY A 36 5.37 0.84 -7.32
C GLY A 36 5.49 -0.66 -7.66
N GLU A 37 5.53 -0.95 -8.96
CA GLU A 37 5.50 -2.34 -9.46
C GLU A 37 6.75 -3.13 -9.07
N THR A 38 7.92 -2.48 -9.08
CA THR A 38 9.21 -3.11 -8.75
C THR A 38 9.25 -3.74 -7.36
N LEU A 39 8.58 -3.14 -6.37
CA LEU A 39 8.49 -3.68 -5.01
C LEU A 39 7.28 -4.59 -4.83
N TRP A 40 6.24 -4.43 -5.65
CA TRP A 40 5.01 -5.21 -5.55
C TRP A 40 5.10 -6.57 -6.25
N GLU A 41 5.75 -6.65 -7.40
CA GLU A 41 5.87 -7.85 -8.22
C GLU A 41 6.68 -9.00 -7.58
N PRO A 42 7.76 -8.75 -6.82
CA PRO A 42 8.46 -9.83 -6.11
C PRO A 42 7.66 -10.43 -4.95
N LEU A 43 6.65 -9.71 -4.41
CA LEU A 43 5.84 -10.20 -3.30
C LEU A 43 5.00 -11.42 -3.72
N GLN A 44 4.97 -12.44 -2.87
CA GLN A 44 4.08 -13.57 -3.07
C GLN A 44 2.61 -13.14 -3.03
N ARG A 45 1.74 -13.83 -3.77
CA ARG A 45 0.29 -13.55 -3.83
C ARG A 45 -0.34 -13.47 -2.43
N THR A 46 0.03 -14.38 -1.53
CA THR A 46 -0.46 -14.42 -0.14
C THR A 46 0.00 -13.20 0.65
N THR A 47 1.25 -12.78 0.48
CA THR A 47 1.84 -11.58 1.10
C THR A 47 1.13 -10.32 0.61
N ARG A 48 0.93 -10.16 -0.70
CA ARG A 48 0.18 -9.03 -1.29
C ARG A 48 -1.22 -8.90 -0.72
N HIS A 49 -1.94 -10.03 -0.59
CA HIS A 49 -3.30 -10.04 -0.07
C HIS A 49 -3.34 -9.65 1.41
N ARG A 50 -2.47 -10.25 2.24
CA ARG A 50 -2.34 -9.91 3.66
C ARG A 50 -1.94 -8.45 3.86
N PHE A 51 -1.01 -7.95 3.03
CA PHE A 51 -0.54 -6.57 3.06
C PHE A 51 -1.67 -5.60 2.74
N GLY A 52 -2.44 -5.86 1.67
CA GLY A 52 -3.63 -5.05 1.36
C GLY A 52 -4.65 -5.01 2.49
N LYS A 53 -4.88 -6.13 3.18
CA LYS A 53 -5.76 -6.18 4.37
C LYS A 53 -5.19 -5.38 5.53
N HIS A 54 -3.87 -5.45 5.76
CA HIS A 54 -3.19 -4.68 6.80
C HIS A 54 -3.26 -3.18 6.54
N VAL A 55 -2.99 -2.72 5.32
CA VAL A 55 -3.13 -1.31 4.94
C VAL A 55 -4.55 -0.80 5.17
N ARG A 56 -5.56 -1.58 4.76
CA ARG A 56 -6.97 -1.22 4.96
C ARG A 56 -7.35 -1.09 6.44
N ALA A 57 -6.72 -1.88 7.31
CA ALA A 57 -6.94 -1.80 8.76
C ALA A 57 -6.16 -0.67 9.44
N ASN A 58 -5.11 -0.13 8.80
CA ASN A 58 -4.18 0.84 9.39
C ASN A 58 -4.01 2.08 8.48
N LEU A 59 -5.10 2.59 7.92
CA LEU A 59 -5.06 3.67 6.92
C LEU A 59 -4.35 4.93 7.44
N GLU A 60 -4.66 5.34 8.67
CA GLU A 60 -4.07 6.51 9.32
C GLU A 60 -2.56 6.37 9.49
N HIS A 61 -2.07 5.17 9.83
CA HIS A 61 -0.64 4.90 9.96
C HIS A 61 0.14 5.16 8.67
N TYR A 62 -0.49 4.91 7.52
CA TYR A 62 0.09 5.13 6.20
C TYR A 62 -0.24 6.50 5.61
N GLY A 63 -1.00 7.35 6.31
CA GLY A 63 -1.47 8.63 5.78
C GLY A 63 -2.40 8.46 4.58
N LEU A 64 -3.23 7.42 4.59
CA LEU A 64 -4.18 7.10 3.52
C LEU A 64 -5.62 7.29 3.96
N VAL A 65 -6.50 7.54 3.00
CA VAL A 65 -7.96 7.51 3.17
C VAL A 65 -8.54 6.62 2.09
N PHE A 66 -9.50 5.77 2.47
CA PHE A 66 -10.24 4.95 1.52
C PHE A 66 -11.18 5.83 0.68
N VAL A 67 -11.13 5.67 -0.65
CA VAL A 67 -11.95 6.46 -1.58
C VAL A 67 -13.04 5.64 -2.24
N GLY A 68 -12.79 4.35 -2.44
CA GLY A 68 -13.73 3.46 -3.12
C GLY A 68 -13.04 2.22 -3.67
N GLN A 69 -13.65 1.62 -4.67
CA GLN A 69 -13.12 0.42 -5.33
C GLN A 69 -13.08 0.61 -6.84
N ALA A 70 -11.99 0.18 -7.46
CA ALA A 70 -11.87 0.05 -8.90
C ALA A 70 -12.00 -1.45 -9.25
N GLY A 71 -13.22 -1.87 -9.60
CA GLY A 71 -13.60 -3.27 -9.65
C GLY A 71 -13.57 -3.88 -8.24
N THR A 72 -12.74 -4.91 -8.04
CA THR A 72 -12.59 -5.57 -6.73
C THR A 72 -11.45 -5.00 -5.87
N ILE A 73 -10.65 -4.06 -6.40
CA ILE A 73 -9.46 -3.55 -5.72
C ILE A 73 -9.76 -2.20 -5.06
N ALA A 74 -9.45 -2.09 -3.76
CA ALA A 74 -9.58 -0.85 -3.02
C ALA A 74 -8.64 0.25 -3.54
N VAL A 75 -9.16 1.47 -3.60
CA VAL A 75 -8.48 2.69 -4.04
C VAL A 75 -8.37 3.65 -2.86
N TYR A 76 -7.21 4.28 -2.74
CA TYR A 76 -6.85 5.14 -1.64
C TYR A 76 -6.31 6.47 -2.15
N LYS A 77 -6.46 7.52 -1.34
CA LYS A 77 -5.83 8.83 -1.54
C LYS A 77 -4.97 9.19 -0.36
N LYS A 78 -4.04 10.13 -0.57
CA LYS A 78 -3.30 10.77 0.52
C LYS A 78 -4.28 11.45 1.47
N SER A 79 -4.09 11.23 2.77
CA SER A 79 -4.83 11.93 3.82
C SER A 79 -4.38 13.38 3.91
N ALA A 80 -5.31 14.28 4.21
CA ALA A 80 -5.04 15.71 4.33
C ALA A 80 -4.57 16.13 5.74
N VAL A 81 -4.48 15.18 6.67
CA VAL A 81 -3.91 15.37 8.02
C VAL A 81 -2.40 15.51 7.98
#